data_AF-A0A522UB86-F1
#
_entry.id   AF-A0A522UB86-F1
#
_cell.length_a   1.000
_cell.length_b   1.000
_cell.length_c   1.000
_cell.angle_alpha   90.00
_cell.angle_beta   90.00
_cell.angle_gamma   90.00
#
_symmetry.space_group_name_H-M   'P 1'
#
loop_
_entity.id
_entity.type
_entity.pdbx_description
1 polymer ?
#
loop_
_entity_poly.entity_id
_entity_poly.type
_entity_poly.pdbx_seq_one_letter_code
_entity_poly.pdbx_strand_id
1 'polypeptide(L)'
;MFLAGADGRTPELRSPSIKGMMRFWWRALHEHLTIEKLKEDEAKIFGTSDETIGRSKFSIRVNKQLINNDIVKSLWEEIPSEERTSERGKKYKVPKKYEA
;
A
#
# COMPACT_ATOMS: atom_id res chain seq x y z
N MET A 1 6.76 -2.11 -2.65
CA MET A 1 6.70 -3.01 -1.47
C MET A 1 5.98 -4.27 -1.89
N PHE A 2 6.66 -5.41 -1.88
CA PHE A 2 6.05 -6.70 -2.18
C PHE A 2 5.72 -7.40 -0.86
N LEU A 3 4.44 -7.56 -0.61
CA LEU A 3 3.93 -8.16 0.61
C LEU A 3 3.69 -9.64 0.36
N ALA A 4 4.64 -10.48 0.75
CA ALA A 4 4.53 -11.93 0.61
C ALA A 4 4.44 -12.62 1.97
N GLY A 5 3.72 -13.73 1.99
CA GLY A 5 3.61 -14.71 3.06
C GLY A 5 4.97 -15.26 3.49
N ALA A 6 5.00 -16.07 4.55
CA ALA A 6 6.22 -16.81 4.93
C ALA A 6 6.71 -17.76 3.80
N ASP A 7 5.79 -18.15 2.92
CA ASP A 7 6.03 -18.94 1.71
C ASP A 7 6.63 -18.14 0.54
N GLY A 8 6.73 -16.81 0.66
CA GLY A 8 7.24 -15.93 -0.39
C GLY A 8 6.36 -15.80 -1.63
N ARG A 9 5.16 -16.42 -1.63
CA ARG A 9 4.28 -16.52 -2.82
C ARG A 9 2.91 -15.92 -2.58
N THR A 10 2.32 -16.16 -1.40
CA THR A 10 0.97 -15.71 -1.11
C THR A 10 0.98 -14.22 -0.74
N PRO A 11 0.17 -13.35 -1.39
CA PRO A 11 0.07 -11.97 -0.98
C PRO A 11 -0.59 -11.86 0.40
N GLU A 12 0.08 -11.22 1.37
CA GLU A 12 -0.42 -11.12 2.74
C GLU A 12 -0.28 -9.69 3.30
N LEU A 13 -1.42 -9.09 3.71
CA LEU A 13 -1.40 -7.78 4.36
C LEU A 13 -1.06 -7.94 5.85
N ARG A 14 0.04 -7.34 6.28
CA ARG A 14 0.49 -7.39 7.68
C ARG A 14 0.55 -6.02 8.31
N SER A 15 -0.08 -5.87 9.48
CA SER A 15 -0.05 -4.62 10.26
C SER A 15 1.38 -4.08 10.51
N PRO A 16 2.39 -4.90 10.86
CA PRO A 16 3.76 -4.41 11.06
C PRO A 16 4.35 -3.76 9.80
N SER A 17 4.08 -4.31 8.63
CA SER A 17 4.60 -3.80 7.37
C SER A 17 3.98 -2.45 7.01
N ILE A 18 2.68 -2.28 7.24
CA ILE A 18 1.99 -0.99 7.10
C ILE A 18 2.57 0.04 8.09
N LYS A 19 2.75 -0.35 9.36
CA LYS A 19 3.36 0.51 10.38
C LYS A 19 4.78 0.94 10.01
N GLY A 20 5.57 0.05 9.41
CA GLY A 20 6.92 0.35 8.90
C GLY A 20 6.90 1.41 7.79
N MET A 21 5.98 1.30 6.84
CA MET A 21 5.80 2.29 5.78
C MET A 21 5.38 3.66 6.35
N MET A 22 4.49 3.68 7.34
CA MET A 22 4.10 4.92 8.02
C MET A 22 5.29 5.59 8.72
N ARG A 23 6.13 4.82 9.43
CA ARG A 23 7.37 5.35 10.04
C ARG A 23 8.31 5.95 8.99
N PHE A 24 8.49 5.26 7.86
CA PHE A 24 9.32 5.74 6.76
C PHE A 24 8.83 7.08 6.22
N TRP A 25 7.54 7.18 5.87
CA TRP A 25 6.99 8.43 5.33
C TRP A 25 6.93 9.54 6.37
N TRP A 26 6.67 9.22 7.64
CA TRP A 26 6.74 10.20 8.71
C TRP A 26 8.15 10.80 8.78
N ARG A 27 9.22 9.99 8.76
CA ARG A 27 10.60 10.51 8.73
C ARG A 27 10.88 11.35 7.47
N ALA A 28 10.44 10.89 6.30
CA ALA A 28 10.65 11.62 5.04
C ALA A 28 9.98 13.01 5.05
N LEU A 29 8.83 13.16 5.71
CA LEU A 29 8.14 14.44 5.85
C LEU A 29 8.77 15.37 6.91
N HIS A 30 9.60 14.83 7.81
CA HIS A 30 10.21 15.56 8.92
C HIS A 30 11.73 15.75 8.74
N GLU A 31 12.21 15.85 7.50
CA GLU A 31 13.63 16.08 7.16
C GLU A 31 14.25 17.28 7.91
N HIS A 32 13.45 18.31 8.17
CA HIS A 32 13.89 19.55 8.83
C HIS A 32 14.28 19.37 10.32
N LEU A 33 14.00 18.21 10.93
CA LEU A 33 14.36 17.92 12.31
C LEU A 33 15.79 17.36 12.42
N THR A 34 16.46 17.66 13.53
CA THR A 34 17.71 16.96 13.88
C THR A 34 17.45 15.48 14.13
N ILE A 35 18.46 14.63 13.90
CA ILE A 35 18.34 13.17 14.05
C ILE A 35 17.85 12.77 15.45
N GLU A 36 18.30 13.47 16.48
CA GLU A 36 17.91 13.23 17.88
C GLU A 36 16.42 13.50 18.09
N LYS A 37 15.96 14.68 17.66
CA LYS A 37 14.56 15.09 17.81
C LYS A 37 13.61 14.25 16.95
N LEU A 38 14.05 13.90 15.74
CA LEU A 38 13.35 12.98 14.85
C LEU A 38 13.10 11.62 15.52
N LYS A 39 14.14 11.04 16.15
CA LYS A 39 14.02 9.77 16.89
C LYS A 39 13.12 9.88 18.10
N GLU A 40 13.25 10.96 18.88
CA GLU A 40 12.44 11.20 20.07
C GLU A 40 10.94 11.30 19.73
N ASP A 41 10.62 12.11 18.72
CA ASP A 41 9.23 12.32 18.31
C ASP A 41 8.65 11.10 17.57
N GLU A 42 9.44 10.38 16.76
CA GLU A 42 9.02 9.09 16.19
C GLU A 42 8.70 8.09 17.31
N ALA A 43 9.55 8.02 18.33
CA ALA A 43 9.39 7.10 19.46
C ALA A 43 8.13 7.42 20.27
N LYS A 44 7.84 8.69 20.54
CA LYS A 44 6.61 9.13 21.23
C LYS A 44 5.33 8.66 20.51
N ILE A 45 5.35 8.61 19.18
CA ILE A 45 4.17 8.23 18.35
C ILE A 45 4.11 6.72 18.15
N PHE A 46 5.17 6.13 17.59
CA PHE A 46 5.19 4.75 17.11
C PHE A 46 5.73 3.74 18.14
N GLY A 47 6.25 4.22 19.28
CA GLY A 47 6.88 3.42 20.32
C GLY A 47 8.33 3.06 20.01
N THR A 48 9.06 2.67 21.05
CA THR A 48 10.45 2.16 20.98
C THR A 48 10.66 1.12 22.09
N SER A 49 11.78 0.40 22.05
CA SER A 49 12.14 -0.61 23.07
C SER A 49 12.68 -0.01 24.37
N ASP A 50 12.65 1.32 24.51
CA ASP A 50 13.04 2.04 25.72
C ASP A 50 12.02 1.79 26.84
N GLU A 51 12.52 1.55 28.06
CA GLU A 51 11.71 1.33 29.26
C GLU A 51 10.77 2.51 29.56
N THR A 52 11.16 3.73 29.18
CA THR A 52 10.40 4.95 29.46
C THR A 52 9.24 5.18 28.48
N ILE A 53 9.41 4.83 27.21
CA ILE A 53 8.42 5.13 26.15
C ILE A 53 7.54 3.92 25.87
N GLY A 54 8.15 2.74 25.72
CA GLY A 54 7.45 1.49 25.43
C GLY A 54 6.61 1.51 24.14
N ARG A 55 5.37 1.00 24.23
CA ARG A 55 4.52 0.72 23.06
C ARG A 55 3.99 1.99 22.34
N SER A 56 3.57 1.83 21.08
CA SER A 56 2.91 2.92 20.33
C SER A 56 1.63 3.41 21.01
N LYS A 57 1.34 4.70 20.84
CA LYS A 57 0.08 5.32 21.32
C LYS A 57 -1.15 4.90 20.51
N PHE A 58 -0.94 4.25 19.36
CA PHE A 58 -2.00 3.73 18.50
C PHE A 58 -1.74 2.27 18.11
N SER A 59 -2.77 1.62 17.57
CA SER A 59 -2.69 0.24 17.06
C SER A 59 -3.26 0.15 15.65
N ILE A 60 -2.68 -0.70 14.81
CA ILE A 60 -3.16 -0.96 13.44
C ILE A 60 -3.67 -2.39 13.37
N ARG A 61 -4.90 -2.55 12.90
CA ARG A 61 -5.53 -3.86 12.67
C ARG A 61 -5.90 -3.99 11.20
N VAL A 62 -5.48 -5.09 10.58
CA VAL A 62 -5.98 -5.51 9.26
C VAL A 62 -7.19 -6.40 9.51
N ASN A 63 -8.39 -5.92 9.16
CA ASN A 63 -9.66 -6.62 9.45
C ASN A 63 -10.01 -7.70 8.42
N LYS A 64 -9.51 -7.58 7.19
CA LYS A 64 -9.75 -8.54 6.11
C LYS A 64 -8.44 -8.78 5.37
N GLN A 65 -8.10 -10.04 5.17
CA GLN A 65 -7.05 -10.43 4.24
C GLN A 65 -7.60 -10.46 2.82
N LEU A 66 -6.78 -10.05 1.85
CA LEU A 66 -7.16 -10.14 0.45
C LEU A 66 -7.21 -11.61 0.05
N ILE A 67 -8.31 -11.99 -0.59
CA ILE A 67 -8.44 -13.30 -1.24
C ILE A 67 -8.10 -13.10 -2.72
N ASN A 68 -7.61 -14.13 -3.42
CA ASN A 68 -7.27 -14.01 -4.85
C ASN A 68 -8.38 -13.36 -5.71
N ASN A 69 -9.65 -13.62 -5.40
CA ASN A 69 -10.79 -13.00 -6.08
C ASN A 69 -10.91 -11.48 -5.82
N ASP A 70 -10.47 -10.97 -4.67
CA ASP A 70 -10.47 -9.53 -4.37
C ASP A 70 -9.41 -8.78 -5.20
N ILE A 71 -8.28 -9.44 -5.50
CA ILE A 71 -7.17 -8.86 -6.25
C ILE A 71 -7.54 -8.72 -7.73
N VAL A 72 -8.10 -9.78 -8.34
CA VAL A 72 -8.48 -9.78 -9.75
C VAL A 72 -9.62 -8.78 -10.03
N LYS A 73 -10.60 -8.71 -9.13
CA LYS A 73 -11.77 -7.84 -9.30
C LYS A 73 -11.47 -6.35 -9.15
N SER A 74 -10.43 -5.99 -8.39
CA SER A 74 -10.01 -4.60 -8.16
C SER A 74 -8.97 -4.08 -9.14
N LEU A 75 -8.17 -4.95 -9.74
CA LEU A 75 -7.15 -4.56 -10.74
C LEU A 75 -7.73 -4.41 -12.15
N TRP A 76 -8.92 -4.96 -12.41
CA TRP A 76 -9.58 -4.92 -13.71
C TRP A 76 -11.11 -4.88 -13.55
N GLU A 77 -11.66 -3.79 -13.02
CA GLU A 77 -12.86 -3.31 -13.70
C GLU A 77 -12.39 -3.00 -15.12
N GLU A 78 -12.72 -3.87 -16.09
CA GLU A 78 -12.28 -3.69 -17.47
C GLU A 78 -12.55 -2.23 -17.86
N ILE A 79 -11.49 -1.51 -18.25
CA ILE A 79 -11.65 -0.16 -18.80
C ILE A 79 -12.70 -0.30 -19.91
N PRO A 80 -13.84 0.42 -19.84
CA PRO A 80 -14.90 0.26 -20.81
C PRO A 80 -14.29 0.41 -22.21
N SER A 81 -14.42 -0.60 -23.05
CA SER A 81 -13.76 -0.64 -24.36
C SER A 81 -14.77 -0.93 -25.47
N GLU A 82 -14.48 -0.39 -26.65
CA GLU A 82 -15.22 -0.65 -27.88
C GLU A 82 -14.37 -1.54 -28.79
N GLU A 83 -14.97 -2.58 -29.34
CA GLU A 83 -14.32 -3.37 -30.38
C GLU A 83 -14.39 -2.60 -31.71
N ARG A 84 -13.24 -2.40 -32.34
CA ARG A 84 -13.13 -1.84 -33.69
C ARG A 84 -12.48 -2.84 -34.63
N THR A 85 -12.81 -2.73 -35.90
CA THR A 85 -12.22 -3.55 -36.96
C THR A 85 -11.35 -2.65 -37.83
N SER A 86 -10.09 -3.05 -38.02
CA SER A 86 -9.16 -2.41 -38.94
C SER A 86 -9.65 -2.60 -40.38
N GLU A 87 -9.25 -1.72 -41.30
CA GLU A 87 -9.50 -1.87 -42.75
C GLU A 87 -9.02 -3.21 -43.31
N ARG A 88 -8.05 -3.86 -42.65
CA ARG A 88 -7.55 -5.20 -43.00
C ARG A 88 -8.27 -6.35 -42.26
N GLY A 89 -9.43 -6.10 -41.66
CA GLY A 89 -10.27 -7.10 -40.97
C GLY A 89 -9.82 -7.51 -39.57
N LYS A 90 -8.74 -6.92 -39.02
CA LYS A 90 -8.26 -7.25 -37.67
C LYS A 90 -9.09 -6.55 -36.59
N LYS A 91 -9.64 -7.31 -35.64
CA LYS A 91 -10.36 -6.77 -34.47
C LYS A 91 -9.39 -6.31 -33.39
N TYR A 92 -9.66 -5.16 -32.77
CA TYR A 92 -8.90 -4.63 -31.63
C TYR A 92 -9.81 -3.84 -30.68
N LYS A 93 -9.45 -3.79 -29.39
CA LYS A 93 -10.19 -3.07 -28.35
C LYS A 93 -9.65 -1.64 -28.19
N VAL A 94 -10.53 -0.65 -28.13
CA VAL A 94 -10.19 0.76 -27.87
C VAL A 94 -10.89 1.22 -26.59
N PRO A 95 -10.20 1.79 -25.61
CA PRO A 95 -10.84 2.39 -24.43
C PRO A 95 -11.85 3.47 -24.82
N LYS A 96 -13.03 3.46 -24.20
CA LYS A 96 -13.99 4.56 -24.29
C LYS A 96 -13.35 5.81 -23.70
N LYS A 97 -13.45 6.94 -24.39
CA LYS A 97 -12.98 8.23 -23.86
C LYS A 97 -13.79 8.54 -22.60
N TYR A 98 -13.11 8.88 -21.51
CA TYR A 98 -13.75 9.48 -20.35
C TYR A 98 -14.18 10.90 -20.73
N GLU A 99 -15.48 11.19 -20.68
CA GLU A 99 -15.92 12.59 -20.61
C GLU A 99 -15.53 13.10 -19.21
N ALA A 100 -14.78 14.20 -19.18
CA ALA A 100 -14.28 14.83 -17.96
C ALA A 100 -15.36 15.70 -17.31
#